data_AF-A0A3G2EJJ1-F1
#
_entry.id   AF-A0A3G2EJJ1-F1
#
_cell.length_a   1.000
_cell.length_b   1.000
_cell.length_c   1.000
_cell.angle_alpha   90.00
_cell.angle_beta   90.00
_cell.angle_gamma   90.00
#
_symmetry.space_group_name_H-M   'P 1'
#
loop_
_entity.id
_entity.type
_entity.pdbx_description
1 polymer ?
#
loop_
_entity_poly.entity_id
_entity_poly.type
_entity_poly.pdbx_seq_one_letter_code
_entity_poly.pdbx_strand_id
1 'polypeptide(L)'
;MEHWTCDIADVHGFSASKSELRQFSSTDEMVETNSSEMIDVVTHEKLAKNLAHSEIRIIHSPGSDYFGRYRWDNRLFLMNSGGSHHFAAAKYIATRLSESVPLQGKLYTYSLNLDAITSLCRDYEMFVISDETTVSLRFHDAMKAFRATWLWHYMPRPFKNAKAILLPKNERRSLKVAAVLRQAGVVDLGQHLIGLASKQLIH
;
A
#
# COMPACT_ATOMS: atom_id res chain seq x y z
N MET A 1 5.52 6.62 -26.83
CA MET A 1 5.26 6.05 -25.49
C MET A 1 3.77 5.92 -25.36
N GLU A 2 3.26 4.80 -24.86
CA GLU A 2 1.83 4.56 -24.74
C GLU A 2 1.28 5.41 -23.58
N HIS A 3 0.34 6.29 -23.90
CA HIS A 3 -0.27 7.19 -22.93
C HIS A 3 -1.57 6.56 -22.43
N TRP A 4 -1.56 6.09 -21.19
CA TRP A 4 -2.73 5.55 -20.54
C TRP A 4 -3.60 6.69 -19.99
N THR A 5 -4.91 6.49 -19.99
CA THR A 5 -5.88 7.50 -19.56
C THR A 5 -6.78 6.99 -18.44
N CYS A 6 -7.17 7.88 -17.53
CA CYS A 6 -8.20 7.65 -16.52
C CYS A 6 -8.93 8.94 -16.21
N ASP A 7 -10.01 8.86 -15.44
CA ASP A 7 -10.62 10.04 -14.84
C ASP A 7 -9.92 10.39 -13.51
N ILE A 8 -9.98 11.66 -13.10
CA ILE A 8 -9.50 12.11 -11.79
C ILE A 8 -10.17 11.33 -10.65
N ALA A 9 -11.44 10.94 -10.81
CA ALA A 9 -12.21 10.19 -9.83
C ALA A 9 -11.65 8.77 -9.60
N ASP A 10 -10.96 8.19 -10.58
CA ASP A 10 -10.38 6.85 -10.50
C ASP A 10 -9.15 6.78 -9.57
N VAL A 11 -8.57 7.93 -9.20
CA VAL A 11 -7.36 7.99 -8.37
C VAL A 11 -7.72 7.85 -6.89
N HIS A 12 -7.19 6.83 -6.24
CA HIS A 12 -7.49 6.45 -4.86
C HIS A 12 -6.55 7.10 -3.84
N GLY A 13 -5.37 7.58 -4.26
CA GLY A 13 -4.40 8.18 -3.35
C GLY A 13 -3.14 8.70 -4.03
N PHE A 14 -2.17 9.10 -3.21
CA PHE A 14 -0.96 9.81 -3.63
C PHE A 14 0.30 9.16 -3.06
N SER A 15 1.45 9.33 -3.73
CA SER A 15 2.75 8.96 -3.14
C SER A 15 3.31 10.04 -2.22
N ALA A 16 3.04 11.32 -2.50
CA ALA A 16 3.59 12.44 -1.77
C ALA A 16 2.50 13.42 -1.31
N SER A 17 2.55 13.80 -0.04
CA SER A 17 1.69 14.83 0.52
C SER A 17 2.38 15.52 1.69
N LYS A 18 1.99 16.78 1.95
CA LYS A 18 2.35 17.49 3.19
C LYS A 18 1.54 16.96 4.39
N SER A 19 0.39 16.34 4.12
CA SER A 19 -0.41 15.63 5.12
C SER A 19 0.14 14.23 5.40
N GLU A 20 0.02 13.75 6.64
CA GLU A 20 0.29 12.35 6.98
C GLU A 20 -0.85 11.46 6.48
N LEU A 21 -0.71 10.95 5.25
CA LEU A 21 -1.76 10.23 4.53
C LEU A 21 -2.36 9.03 5.29
N ARG A 22 -1.63 8.44 6.23
CA ARG A 22 -2.11 7.30 7.04
C ARG A 22 -3.21 7.65 8.02
N GLN A 23 -3.43 8.93 8.30
CA GLN A 23 -4.48 9.40 9.19
C GLN A 23 -5.85 9.45 8.50
N PHE A 24 -5.90 9.27 7.18
CA PHE A 24 -7.12 9.38 6.38
C PHE A 24 -7.43 8.06 5.67
N SER A 25 -8.70 7.71 5.62
CA SER A 25 -9.22 6.55 4.87
C SER A 25 -9.36 6.84 3.38
N SER A 26 -9.44 8.11 2.97
CA SER A 26 -9.62 8.54 1.59
C SER A 26 -9.01 9.92 1.30
N THR A 27 -8.87 10.25 0.01
CA THR A 27 -8.47 11.61 -0.43
C THR A 27 -9.51 12.67 -0.08
N ASP A 28 -10.78 12.28 0.01
CA ASP A 28 -11.90 13.15 0.33
C ASP A 28 -11.83 13.57 1.80
N GLU A 29 -11.66 12.61 2.71
CA GLU A 29 -11.48 12.87 4.14
C GLU A 29 -10.25 13.75 4.40
N MET A 30 -9.16 13.53 3.65
CA MET A 30 -7.96 14.36 3.73
C MET A 30 -8.25 15.82 3.37
N VAL A 31 -8.96 16.09 2.26
CA VAL A 31 -9.25 17.47 1.84
C VAL A 31 -10.30 18.12 2.74
N GLU A 32 -11.31 17.37 3.20
CA GLU A 32 -12.30 17.85 4.16
C GLU A 32 -11.64 18.28 5.49
N THR A 33 -10.66 17.53 5.97
CA THR A 33 -9.99 17.80 7.25
C THR A 33 -8.91 18.87 7.12
N ASN A 34 -8.04 18.78 6.12
CA ASN A 34 -6.82 19.57 6.05
C ASN A 34 -6.87 20.74 5.04
N SER A 35 -7.90 20.83 4.20
CA SER A 35 -8.00 21.84 3.13
C SER A 35 -9.44 22.19 2.77
N SER A 36 -10.30 22.28 3.78
CA SER A 36 -11.73 22.59 3.61
C SER A 36 -11.97 23.89 2.82
N GLU A 37 -11.07 24.86 2.90
CA GLU A 37 -11.11 26.11 2.15
C GLU A 37 -10.93 25.92 0.64
N MET A 38 -10.38 24.78 0.20
CA MET A 38 -10.24 24.44 -1.22
C MET A 38 -11.53 23.85 -1.80
N ILE A 39 -12.48 23.47 -0.95
CA ILE A 39 -13.75 22.81 -1.30
C ILE A 39 -14.98 23.48 -0.67
N ASP A 40 -14.81 24.68 -0.11
CA ASP A 40 -15.85 25.51 0.54
C ASP A 40 -17.12 25.68 -0.32
N VAL A 41 -16.95 25.79 -1.63
CA VAL A 41 -18.02 25.86 -2.62
C VAL A 41 -17.74 24.92 -3.78
N VAL A 42 -18.70 24.06 -4.09
CA VAL A 42 -18.62 23.11 -5.22
C VAL A 42 -19.09 23.81 -6.50
N THR A 43 -18.14 24.34 -7.28
CA THR A 43 -18.41 25.05 -8.56
C THR A 43 -17.35 24.71 -9.61
N HIS A 44 -17.70 24.88 -10.89
CA HIS A 44 -16.76 24.75 -12.00
C HIS A 44 -15.59 25.74 -11.89
N GLU A 45 -15.81 26.95 -11.38
CA GLU A 45 -14.74 27.94 -11.16
C GLU A 45 -13.73 27.44 -10.12
N LYS A 46 -14.21 26.91 -9.00
CA LYS A 46 -13.34 26.36 -7.94
C LYS A 46 -12.60 25.11 -8.43
N LEU A 47 -13.27 24.26 -9.21
CA LEU A 47 -12.62 23.12 -9.87
C LEU A 47 -11.47 23.60 -10.78
N ALA A 48 -11.74 24.53 -11.69
CA ALA A 48 -10.74 25.09 -12.59
C ALA A 48 -9.56 25.71 -11.82
N LYS A 49 -9.84 26.43 -10.73
CA LYS A 49 -8.81 27.01 -9.85
C LYS A 49 -7.90 25.94 -9.24
N ASN A 50 -8.47 24.85 -8.72
CA ASN A 50 -7.68 23.76 -8.17
C ASN A 50 -6.87 23.04 -9.26
N LEU A 51 -7.47 22.77 -10.43
CA LEU A 51 -6.79 22.14 -11.56
C LEU A 51 -5.67 23.00 -12.14
N ALA A 52 -5.75 24.32 -12.04
CA ALA A 52 -4.72 25.25 -12.51
C ALA A 52 -3.45 25.26 -11.64
N HIS A 53 -3.41 24.53 -10.52
CA HIS A 53 -2.24 24.51 -9.66
C HIS A 53 -1.05 23.81 -10.35
N SER A 54 0.05 24.54 -10.55
CA SER A 54 1.20 24.10 -11.34
C SER A 54 1.90 22.84 -10.82
N GLU A 55 1.81 22.55 -9.51
CA GLU A 55 2.36 21.31 -8.96
C GLU A 55 1.50 20.07 -9.22
N ILE A 56 0.35 20.19 -9.89
CA ILE A 56 -0.35 19.04 -10.47
C ILE A 56 0.36 18.68 -11.78
N ARG A 57 1.55 18.08 -11.63
CA ARG A 57 2.49 17.89 -12.75
C ARG A 57 2.01 16.87 -13.76
N ILE A 58 1.13 15.96 -13.39
CA ILE A 58 0.47 15.07 -14.38
C ILE A 58 -0.29 15.85 -15.46
N ILE A 59 -0.75 17.08 -15.15
CA ILE A 59 -1.38 18.00 -16.10
C ILE A 59 -0.33 18.98 -16.66
N HIS A 60 0.45 19.62 -15.78
CA HIS A 60 1.27 20.80 -16.14
C HIS A 60 2.74 20.51 -16.46
N SER A 61 3.22 19.28 -16.22
CA SER A 61 4.61 18.87 -16.51
C SER A 61 4.68 17.38 -16.86
N PRO A 62 4.13 16.98 -18.03
CA PRO A 62 4.02 15.58 -18.43
C PRO A 62 5.34 14.83 -18.35
N GLY A 63 5.31 13.65 -17.73
CA GLY A 63 6.49 12.80 -17.53
C GLY A 63 7.17 12.93 -16.16
N SER A 64 6.85 13.96 -15.37
CA SER A 64 7.30 14.07 -13.98
C SER A 64 6.52 13.13 -13.06
N ASP A 65 5.20 13.16 -13.16
CA ASP A 65 4.30 12.32 -12.40
C ASP A 65 3.81 11.15 -13.25
N TYR A 66 3.38 10.07 -12.61
CA TYR A 66 2.87 8.88 -13.28
C TYR A 66 1.84 8.16 -12.41
N PHE A 67 1.17 7.15 -12.96
CA PHE A 67 0.22 6.33 -12.24
C PHE A 67 0.86 5.01 -11.81
N GLY A 68 0.57 4.57 -10.59
CA GLY A 68 0.88 3.24 -10.10
C GLY A 68 -0.40 2.48 -9.75
N ARG A 69 -0.53 1.25 -10.23
CA ARG A 69 -1.63 0.33 -9.88
C ARG A 69 -1.08 -0.92 -9.24
N TYR A 70 -1.70 -1.34 -8.14
CA TYR A 70 -1.31 -2.54 -7.41
C TYR A 70 -2.34 -3.65 -7.64
N ARG A 71 -1.96 -4.76 -8.26
CA ARG A 71 -2.96 -5.80 -8.65
C ARG A 71 -3.62 -6.51 -7.48
N TRP A 72 -3.04 -6.46 -6.28
CA TRP A 72 -3.59 -7.16 -5.11
C TRP A 72 -4.79 -6.45 -4.46
N ASP A 73 -5.04 -5.19 -4.82
CA ASP A 73 -6.23 -4.42 -4.42
C ASP A 73 -6.82 -3.53 -5.53
N ASN A 74 -6.21 -3.56 -6.72
CA ASN A 74 -6.56 -2.83 -7.94
C ASN A 74 -6.63 -1.29 -7.79
N ARG A 75 -6.16 -0.73 -6.67
CA ARG A 75 -6.22 0.71 -6.44
C ARG A 75 -5.20 1.43 -7.31
N LEU A 76 -5.60 2.60 -7.79
CA LEU A 76 -4.79 3.49 -8.62
C LEU A 76 -4.26 4.65 -7.76
N PHE A 77 -2.96 4.88 -7.81
CA PHE A 77 -2.30 5.96 -7.10
C PHE A 77 -1.63 6.90 -8.08
N LEU A 78 -1.73 8.20 -7.82
CA LEU A 78 -0.90 9.19 -8.49
C LEU A 78 0.45 9.26 -7.78
N MET A 79 1.50 8.93 -8.51
CA MET A 79 2.88 8.98 -8.04
C MET A 79 3.43 10.40 -8.29
N ASN A 80 3.00 11.32 -7.43
CA ASN A 80 3.30 12.74 -7.49
C ASN A 80 4.50 13.14 -6.62
N SER A 81 4.96 14.36 -6.84
CA SER A 81 5.95 15.05 -6.00
C SER A 81 5.44 16.35 -5.37
N GLY A 82 4.25 16.81 -5.76
CA GLY A 82 3.59 18.02 -5.24
C GLY A 82 2.10 18.05 -5.60
N GLY A 83 1.40 19.11 -5.19
CA GLY A 83 0.02 19.38 -5.63
C GLY A 83 -1.10 18.45 -5.10
N SER A 84 -0.83 17.54 -4.16
CA SER A 84 -1.81 16.53 -3.70
C SER A 84 -3.09 17.13 -3.08
N HIS A 85 -2.99 18.25 -2.38
CA HIS A 85 -4.16 18.93 -1.78
C HIS A 85 -5.08 19.51 -2.86
N HIS A 86 -4.51 20.22 -3.85
CA HIS A 86 -5.28 20.75 -4.98
C HIS A 86 -5.85 19.64 -5.87
N PHE A 87 -5.10 18.56 -6.09
CA PHE A 87 -5.59 17.40 -6.81
C PHE A 87 -6.78 16.74 -6.07
N ALA A 88 -6.66 16.52 -4.76
CA ALA A 88 -7.74 15.96 -3.95
C ALA A 88 -8.99 16.88 -3.95
N ALA A 89 -8.80 18.20 -3.85
CA ALA A 89 -9.89 19.16 -3.95
C ALA A 89 -10.56 19.16 -5.33
N ALA A 90 -9.76 19.10 -6.40
CA ALA A 90 -10.29 18.99 -7.76
C ALA A 90 -11.09 17.69 -7.95
N LYS A 91 -10.55 16.56 -7.50
CA LYS A 91 -11.26 15.27 -7.49
C LYS A 91 -12.59 15.37 -6.76
N TYR A 92 -12.56 15.89 -5.52
CA TYR A 92 -13.72 16.04 -4.66
C TYR A 92 -14.85 16.85 -5.32
N ILE A 93 -14.50 17.98 -5.94
CA ILE A 93 -15.45 18.86 -6.63
C ILE A 93 -15.96 18.22 -7.93
N ALA A 94 -15.06 17.67 -8.76
CA ALA A 94 -15.42 17.05 -10.03
C ALA A 94 -16.42 15.89 -9.83
N THR A 95 -16.18 15.01 -8.86
CA THR A 95 -17.10 13.93 -8.50
C THR A 95 -18.48 14.44 -8.11
N ARG A 96 -18.56 15.56 -7.36
CA ARG A 96 -19.86 16.15 -6.93
C ARG A 96 -20.57 16.91 -8.03
N LEU A 97 -19.85 17.44 -9.01
CA LEU A 97 -20.42 18.05 -10.21
C LEU A 97 -20.77 17.02 -11.30
N SER A 98 -20.43 15.74 -11.10
CA SER A 98 -20.47 14.73 -12.16
C SER A 98 -19.67 15.15 -13.41
N GLU A 99 -18.59 15.89 -13.21
CA GLU A 99 -17.71 16.37 -14.28
C GLU A 99 -16.55 15.40 -14.47
N SER A 100 -16.36 14.94 -15.70
CA SER A 100 -15.20 14.11 -16.04
C SER A 100 -13.98 14.99 -16.28
N VAL A 101 -12.88 14.65 -15.62
CA VAL A 101 -11.58 15.31 -15.79
C VAL A 101 -10.58 14.23 -16.25
N PRO A 102 -10.39 14.06 -17.56
CA PRO A 102 -9.49 13.05 -18.09
C PRO A 102 -8.03 13.42 -17.79
N LEU A 103 -7.30 12.45 -17.27
CA LEU A 103 -5.87 12.52 -17.03
C LEU A 103 -5.13 11.56 -17.96
N GLN A 104 -3.91 11.93 -18.32
CA GLN A 104 -3.07 11.13 -19.19
C GLN A 104 -1.67 10.98 -18.59
N GLY A 105 -1.14 9.76 -18.63
CA GLY A 105 0.19 9.50 -18.08
C GLY A 105 0.69 8.09 -18.34
N LYS A 106 1.91 7.83 -17.87
CA LYS A 106 2.44 6.46 -17.85
C LYS A 106 1.80 5.69 -16.69
N LEU A 107 1.38 4.46 -16.96
CA LEU A 107 0.91 3.54 -15.93
C LEU A 107 1.96 2.47 -15.66
N TYR A 108 2.34 2.31 -14.39
CA TYR A 108 3.08 1.15 -13.90
C TYR A 108 2.14 0.24 -13.12
N THR A 109 2.12 -1.04 -13.49
CA THR A 109 1.35 -2.05 -12.75
C THR A 109 2.31 -2.92 -11.95
N TYR A 110 2.05 -3.03 -10.65
CA TYR A 110 2.82 -3.82 -9.71
C TYR A 110 2.02 -5.06 -9.30
N SER A 111 2.72 -6.19 -9.22
CA SER A 111 2.15 -7.47 -8.82
C SER A 111 3.14 -8.25 -7.96
N LEU A 112 2.58 -9.04 -7.04
CA LEU A 112 3.29 -10.06 -6.30
C LEU A 112 3.67 -11.21 -7.26
N ASN A 113 4.90 -11.70 -7.12
CA ASN A 113 5.38 -12.87 -7.84
C ASN A 113 4.87 -14.14 -7.14
N LEU A 114 3.89 -14.80 -7.74
CA LEU A 114 3.25 -15.99 -7.18
C LEU A 114 4.22 -17.17 -7.06
N ASP A 115 5.14 -17.35 -8.00
CA ASP A 115 6.12 -18.44 -7.96
C ASP A 115 7.10 -18.25 -6.79
N ALA A 116 7.56 -17.01 -6.57
CA ALA A 116 8.40 -16.69 -5.43
C ALA A 116 7.68 -16.93 -4.09
N ILE A 117 6.40 -16.52 -3.97
CA ILE A 117 5.59 -16.77 -2.78
C ILE A 117 5.38 -18.27 -2.57
N THR A 118 5.07 -19.01 -3.63
CA THR A 118 4.86 -20.46 -3.57
C THR A 118 6.14 -21.18 -3.14
N SER A 119 7.30 -20.77 -3.67
CA SER A 119 8.60 -21.29 -3.24
C SER A 119 8.86 -21.03 -1.75
N LEU A 120 8.59 -19.80 -1.27
CA LEU A 120 8.72 -19.48 0.15
C LEU A 120 7.79 -20.32 1.02
N CYS A 121 6.53 -20.47 0.63
CA CYS A 121 5.54 -21.27 1.37
C CYS A 121 5.82 -22.78 1.33
N ARG A 122 6.52 -23.26 0.30
CA ARG A 122 7.01 -24.65 0.24
C ARG A 122 8.13 -24.87 1.25
N ASP A 123 9.09 -23.95 1.30
CA ASP A 123 10.34 -24.15 2.05
C ASP A 123 10.23 -23.69 3.52
N TYR A 124 9.30 -22.79 3.85
CA TYR A 124 9.16 -22.20 5.18
C TYR A 124 7.70 -22.13 5.65
N GLU A 125 7.51 -22.32 6.95
CA GLU A 125 6.34 -21.80 7.68
C GLU A 125 6.63 -20.34 8.05
N MET A 126 5.71 -19.41 7.75
CA MET A 126 5.99 -17.98 7.87
C MET A 126 4.95 -17.27 8.75
N PHE A 127 5.42 -16.52 9.74
CA PHE A 127 4.58 -15.84 10.72
C PHE A 127 5.00 -14.38 10.91
N VAL A 128 4.06 -13.53 11.33
CA VAL A 128 4.37 -12.16 11.73
C VAL A 128 4.34 -12.04 13.25
N ILE A 129 5.42 -11.53 13.84
CA ILE A 129 5.47 -11.17 15.25
C ILE A 129 5.75 -9.68 15.42
N SER A 130 5.42 -9.15 16.59
CA SER A 130 5.82 -7.80 16.98
C SER A 130 7.34 -7.69 17.10
N ASP A 131 7.88 -6.56 16.62
CA ASP A 131 9.28 -6.19 16.79
C ASP A 131 9.55 -5.40 18.08
N GLU A 132 8.55 -5.29 18.96
CA GLU A 132 8.75 -4.74 20.30
C GLU A 132 9.89 -5.48 21.01
N THR A 133 10.83 -4.74 21.60
CA THR A 133 12.11 -5.28 22.08
C THR A 133 11.93 -6.49 22.98
N THR A 134 10.99 -6.43 23.92
CA THR A 134 10.67 -7.54 24.83
C THR A 134 10.18 -8.78 24.09
N VAL A 135 9.34 -8.63 23.07
CA VAL A 135 8.82 -9.75 22.28
C VAL A 135 9.95 -10.35 21.42
N SER A 136 10.70 -9.50 20.71
CA SER A 136 11.78 -9.97 19.84
C SER A 136 12.89 -10.68 20.61
N LEU A 137 13.28 -10.18 21.79
CA LEU A 137 14.31 -10.82 22.62
C LEU A 137 13.83 -12.15 23.19
N ARG A 138 12.62 -12.20 23.75
CA ARG A 138 12.06 -13.44 24.28
C ARG A 138 11.87 -14.51 23.21
N PHE A 139 11.45 -14.11 22.01
CA PHE A 139 11.38 -15.03 20.88
C PHE A 139 12.77 -15.57 20.51
N HIS A 140 13.76 -14.69 20.39
CA HIS A 140 15.15 -15.08 20.12
C HIS A 140 15.68 -16.07 21.16
N ASP A 141 15.54 -15.77 22.45
CA ASP A 141 16.01 -16.61 23.54
C ASP A 141 15.32 -17.97 23.57
N ALA A 142 14.00 -18.00 23.34
CA ALA A 142 13.24 -19.24 23.25
C ALA A 142 13.71 -20.12 22.09
N MET A 143 13.95 -19.52 20.91
CA MET A 143 14.46 -20.24 19.74
C MET A 143 15.87 -20.78 19.96
N LYS A 144 16.76 -20.01 20.61
CA LYS A 144 18.11 -20.43 21.02
C LYS A 144 18.06 -21.59 22.02
N ALA A 145 17.26 -21.45 23.08
CA ALA A 145 17.14 -22.47 24.12
C ALA A 145 16.54 -23.78 23.58
N PHE A 146 15.52 -23.68 22.74
CA PHE A 146 14.92 -24.83 22.07
C PHE A 146 15.78 -25.37 20.91
N ARG A 147 16.80 -24.61 20.48
CA ARG A 147 17.71 -24.91 19.37
C ARG A 147 16.96 -25.20 18.08
N ALA A 148 15.96 -24.37 17.76
CA ALA A 148 15.29 -24.37 16.46
C ALA A 148 16.05 -23.45 15.49
N THR A 149 15.91 -23.71 14.19
CA THR A 149 16.45 -22.83 13.15
C THR A 149 15.40 -21.81 12.73
N TRP A 150 15.77 -20.56 12.50
CA TRP A 150 14.86 -19.57 11.96
C TRP A 150 15.62 -18.48 11.22
N LEU A 151 14.92 -17.88 10.27
CA LEU A 151 15.30 -16.60 9.67
C LEU A 151 14.27 -15.56 10.08
N TRP A 152 14.64 -14.30 9.97
CA TRP A 152 13.70 -13.21 10.16
C TRP A 152 14.02 -12.04 9.24
N HIS A 153 13.00 -11.23 8.94
CA HIS A 153 13.12 -10.03 8.14
C HIS A 153 12.19 -8.94 8.68
N TYR A 154 12.59 -7.67 8.61
CA TYR A 154 11.70 -6.56 8.97
C TYR A 154 10.53 -6.45 7.99
N MET A 155 9.33 -6.20 8.48
CA MET A 155 8.19 -5.95 7.60
C MET A 155 8.34 -4.55 6.95
N PRO A 156 7.89 -4.39 5.70
CA PRO A 156 7.94 -3.10 5.01
C PRO A 156 7.02 -2.08 5.70
N ARG A 157 7.22 -0.79 5.41
CA ARG A 157 6.27 0.25 5.83
C ARG A 157 4.85 -0.08 5.30
N PRO A 158 3.78 0.16 6.08
CA PRO A 158 3.76 0.85 7.38
C PRO A 158 4.15 -0.04 8.58
N PHE A 159 4.33 -1.34 8.40
CA PHE A 159 4.50 -2.35 9.46
C PHE A 159 5.92 -2.45 10.04
N LYS A 160 6.64 -1.33 10.14
CA LYS A 160 8.05 -1.30 10.59
C LYS A 160 8.29 -1.88 11.99
N ASN A 161 7.26 -1.96 12.84
CA ASN A 161 7.32 -2.52 14.19
C ASN A 161 6.94 -4.01 14.23
N ALA A 162 7.10 -4.72 13.11
CA ALA A 162 6.82 -6.14 12.98
C ALA A 162 7.94 -6.85 12.20
N LYS A 163 8.09 -8.14 12.48
CA LYS A 163 9.06 -9.03 11.84
C LYS A 163 8.34 -10.22 11.23
N ALA A 164 8.73 -10.56 10.01
CA ALA A 164 8.47 -11.87 9.44
C ALA A 164 9.45 -12.88 10.05
N ILE A 165 8.93 -13.99 10.55
CA ILE A 165 9.69 -15.16 11.01
C ILE A 165 9.50 -16.26 9.97
N LEU A 166 10.60 -16.85 9.52
CA LEU A 166 10.60 -17.95 8.57
C LEU A 166 11.22 -19.18 9.24
N LEU A 167 10.43 -20.25 9.33
CA LEU A 167 10.79 -21.51 9.99
C LEU A 167 10.96 -22.60 8.91
N PRO A 168 12.18 -23.10 8.67
CA PRO A 168 12.43 -24.09 7.61
C PRO A 168 11.59 -25.36 7.82
N LYS A 169 10.87 -25.81 6.78
CA LYS A 169 10.04 -27.03 6.89
C LYS A 169 10.85 -28.32 6.91
N ASN A 170 12.12 -28.28 6.52
CA ASN A 170 13.04 -29.42 6.58
C ASN A 170 13.63 -29.66 7.98
N GLU A 171 13.31 -28.83 8.99
CA GLU A 171 13.85 -28.96 10.34
C GLU A 171 12.73 -29.20 11.37
N ARG A 172 12.84 -30.29 12.13
CA ARG A 172 11.76 -30.79 12.98
C ARG A 172 11.39 -29.85 14.13
N ARG A 173 12.35 -29.14 14.74
CA ARG A 173 12.08 -28.18 15.82
C ARG A 173 11.38 -26.93 15.30
N SER A 174 11.76 -26.46 14.12
CA SER A 174 11.13 -25.34 13.41
C SER A 174 9.66 -25.63 13.16
N LEU A 175 9.32 -26.85 12.70
CA LEU A 175 7.93 -27.28 12.56
C LEU A 175 7.16 -27.33 13.90
N LYS A 176 7.81 -27.72 15.00
CA LYS A 176 7.19 -27.67 16.34
C LYS A 176 6.89 -26.23 16.76
N VAL A 177 7.81 -25.30 16.51
CA VAL A 177 7.59 -23.87 16.76
C VAL A 177 6.43 -23.35 15.91
N ALA A 178 6.39 -23.70 14.62
CA ALA A 178 5.30 -23.32 13.73
C ALA A 178 3.93 -23.80 14.24
N ALA A 179 3.85 -25.04 14.74
CA ALA A 179 2.63 -25.57 15.35
C ALA A 179 2.19 -24.77 16.57
N VAL A 180 3.13 -24.38 17.44
CA VAL A 180 2.85 -23.53 18.62
C VAL A 180 2.37 -22.15 18.21
N LEU A 181 3.03 -21.49 17.24
CA LEU A 181 2.62 -20.17 16.76
C LEU A 181 1.23 -20.20 16.13
N ARG A 182 0.93 -21.24 15.34
CA ARG A 182 -0.41 -21.44 14.77
C ARG A 182 -1.46 -21.66 15.85
N GLN A 183 -1.17 -22.51 16.85
CA GLN A 183 -2.07 -22.74 17.98
C GLN A 183 -2.32 -21.46 18.80
N ALA A 184 -1.32 -20.59 18.89
CA ALA A 184 -1.42 -19.28 19.53
C ALA A 184 -2.14 -18.22 18.67
N GLY A 185 -2.58 -18.55 17.44
CA GLY A 185 -3.27 -17.62 16.55
C GLY A 185 -2.38 -16.52 15.98
N VAL A 186 -1.07 -16.74 15.91
CA VAL A 186 -0.14 -15.80 15.29
C VAL A 186 -0.42 -15.72 13.79
N VAL A 187 -0.38 -14.50 13.24
CA VAL A 187 -0.69 -14.23 11.83
C VAL A 187 0.22 -15.05 10.91
N ASP A 188 -0.41 -15.88 10.06
CA ASP A 188 0.26 -16.64 9.01
C ASP A 188 0.55 -15.74 7.81
N LEU A 189 1.83 -15.38 7.63
CA LEU A 189 2.27 -14.52 6.56
C LEU A 189 2.18 -15.22 5.19
N GLY A 190 2.42 -16.53 5.15
CA GLY A 190 2.36 -17.30 3.91
C GLY A 190 0.94 -17.32 3.36
N GLN A 191 -0.05 -17.64 4.20
CA GLN A 191 -1.45 -17.62 3.83
C GLN A 191 -1.90 -16.22 3.39
N HIS A 192 -1.46 -15.17 4.09
CA HIS A 192 -1.78 -13.79 3.73
C HIS A 192 -1.23 -13.43 2.33
N LEU A 193 0.04 -13.74 2.05
CA LEU A 193 0.67 -13.45 0.75
C LEU A 193 0.03 -14.23 -0.39
N ILE A 194 -0.30 -15.51 -0.19
CA ILE A 194 -1.06 -16.31 -1.15
C ILE A 194 -2.42 -15.66 -1.42
N GLY A 195 -3.15 -15.27 -0.37
CA GLY A 195 -4.45 -14.61 -0.52
C GLY A 195 -4.37 -13.31 -1.32
N LEU A 196 -3.33 -12.49 -1.11
CA LEU A 196 -3.09 -11.29 -1.91
C LEU A 196 -2.73 -11.63 -3.36
N ALA A 197 -1.86 -12.61 -3.58
CA ALA A 197 -1.43 -13.01 -4.91
C ALA A 197 -2.60 -13.58 -5.75
N SER A 198 -3.49 -14.34 -5.13
CA SER A 198 -4.69 -14.89 -5.77
C SER A 198 -5.67 -13.80 -6.22
N LYS A 199 -5.81 -12.69 -5.47
CA LYS A 199 -6.66 -11.55 -5.87
C LYS A 199 -6.22 -10.91 -7.19
N GLN A 200 -4.93 -11.01 -7.53
CA GLN A 200 -4.38 -10.44 -8.76
C GLN A 200 -4.83 -11.16 -10.02
N LEU A 201 -5.35 -12.39 -9.91
CA LEU A 201 -5.78 -13.22 -11.05
C LEU A 201 -7.24 -12.98 -11.46
N ILE A 202 -7.98 -12.20 -10.68
CA ILE A 202 -9.43 -11.97 -10.86
C ILE A 202 -9.71 -10.71 -11.72
N HIS A 203 -8.66 -9.97 -12.13
CA HIS A 203 -8.73 -8.71 -12.87
C HIS A 203 -7.68 -8.67 -13.99
#